data_AF-A0A9E4JIZ8-F1
#
_entry.id   AF-A0A9E4JIZ8-F1
#
_cell.length_a   1.000
_cell.length_b   1.000
_cell.length_c   1.000
_cell.angle_alpha   90.00
_cell.angle_beta   90.00
_cell.angle_gamma   90.00
#
_symmetry.space_group_name_H-M   'P 1'
#
loop_
_entity.id
_entity.type
_entity.pdbx_description
1 polymer ?
#
loop_
_entity_poly.entity_id
_entity_poly.type
_entity_poly.pdbx_seq_one_letter_code
_entity_poly.pdbx_strand_id
1 'polypeptide(L)'
;MADIKHLAILKQGVAVWNHWRKHNPQIQPDLKGADLRSAMLRLSSLKGLNLSQADLCDADLKGADLWYGNLIGANLKGADLRGANLWGVNFSHTQVLGANFQGAILTGICIFDWKIDSQTNFKNVLCRFIYRQANQQERLPDDQNASLAPGDFDRWIQTL
;
A
#
# COMPACT_ATOMS: atom_id res chain seq x y z
N MET A 1 -7.92 -3.52 -16.73
CA MET A 1 -8.44 -2.14 -16.72
C MET A 1 -9.47 -2.07 -15.61
N ALA A 2 -9.55 -0.95 -14.91
CA ALA A 2 -10.41 -0.80 -13.75
C ALA A 2 -11.88 -1.05 -14.11
N ASP A 3 -12.63 -1.62 -13.18
CA ASP A 3 -14.08 -1.67 -13.26
C ASP A 3 -14.61 -0.23 -13.13
N ILE A 4 -15.26 0.24 -14.20
CA ILE A 4 -15.73 1.63 -14.30
C ILE A 4 -16.79 1.94 -13.22
N LYS A 5 -17.62 0.97 -12.83
CA LYS A 5 -18.64 1.17 -11.79
C LYS A 5 -17.99 1.31 -10.42
N HIS A 6 -17.04 0.45 -10.09
CA HIS A 6 -16.31 0.55 -8.82
C HIS A 6 -15.51 1.86 -8.74
N LEU A 7 -14.83 2.23 -9.83
CA LEU A 7 -14.09 3.49 -9.90
C LEU A 7 -15.02 4.70 -9.75
N ALA A 8 -16.20 4.67 -10.36
CA ALA A 8 -17.19 5.75 -10.23
C ALA A 8 -17.71 5.88 -8.79
N ILE A 9 -17.88 4.78 -8.05
CA ILE A 9 -18.26 4.83 -6.63
C ILE A 9 -17.14 5.44 -5.80
N LEU A 10 -15.89 5.03 -6.03
CA LEU A 10 -14.74 5.60 -5.32
C LEU A 10 -14.62 7.11 -5.55
N LYS A 11 -14.80 7.55 -6.80
CA LYS A 11 -14.72 8.97 -7.19
C LYS A 11 -15.84 9.85 -6.63
N GLN A 12 -16.92 9.27 -6.09
CA GLN A 12 -17.94 10.02 -5.35
C GLN A 12 -17.48 10.42 -3.93
N GLY A 13 -16.33 9.90 -3.48
CA GLY A 13 -15.69 10.28 -2.23
C GLY A 13 -15.68 9.16 -1.19
N VAL A 14 -14.79 9.30 -0.21
CA VAL A 14 -14.49 8.26 0.78
C VAL A 14 -15.71 7.83 1.59
N ALA A 15 -16.61 8.76 1.94
CA ALA A 15 -17.83 8.43 2.69
C ALA A 15 -18.74 7.47 1.91
N VAL A 16 -18.95 7.76 0.62
CA VAL A 16 -19.76 6.92 -0.28
C VAL A 16 -19.08 5.57 -0.48
N TRP A 17 -17.78 5.57 -0.74
CA TRP A 17 -16.99 4.36 -0.90
C TRP A 17 -17.04 3.45 0.34
N ASN A 18 -16.76 4.01 1.51
CA ASN A 18 -16.76 3.25 2.77
C ASN A 18 -18.16 2.72 3.11
N HIS A 19 -19.21 3.51 2.86
CA HIS A 19 -20.58 3.05 3.02
C HIS A 19 -20.90 1.89 2.06
N TRP A 20 -20.52 2.01 0.79
CA TRP A 20 -20.71 0.96 -0.21
C TRP A 20 -19.95 -0.31 0.17
N ARG A 21 -18.68 -0.21 0.58
CA ARG A 21 -17.87 -1.35 1.03
C ARG A 21 -18.49 -2.08 2.21
N LYS A 22 -19.07 -1.34 3.17
CA LYS A 22 -19.75 -1.92 4.33
C LYS A 22 -20.97 -2.77 3.94
N HIS A 23 -21.70 -2.37 2.89
CA HIS A 23 -22.90 -3.08 2.41
C HIS A 23 -22.61 -4.10 1.31
N ASN A 24 -21.37 -4.15 0.80
CA ASN A 24 -20.95 -5.06 -0.26
C ASN A 24 -19.65 -5.81 0.12
N PRO A 25 -19.57 -6.47 1.30
CA PRO A 25 -18.34 -7.11 1.77
C PRO A 25 -17.88 -8.28 0.90
N GLN A 26 -18.80 -8.90 0.16
CA GLN A 26 -18.56 -10.01 -0.77
C GLN A 26 -18.02 -9.57 -2.12
N ILE A 27 -18.18 -8.28 -2.47
CA ILE A 27 -17.68 -7.77 -3.75
C ILE A 27 -16.19 -7.47 -3.60
N GLN A 28 -15.38 -8.02 -4.49
CA GLN A 28 -13.97 -7.66 -4.64
C GLN A 28 -13.82 -6.63 -5.77
N PRO A 29 -13.61 -5.33 -5.46
CA PRO A 29 -13.50 -4.31 -6.47
C PRO A 29 -12.16 -4.40 -7.18
N ASP A 30 -12.19 -4.28 -8.51
CA ASP A 30 -11.01 -4.19 -9.35
C ASP A 30 -10.81 -2.75 -9.83
N LEU A 31 -9.70 -2.15 -9.39
CA LEU A 31 -9.25 -0.81 -9.78
C LEU A 31 -7.90 -0.86 -10.51
N LYS A 32 -7.57 -2.00 -11.15
CA LYS A 32 -6.34 -2.19 -11.92
C LYS A 32 -6.17 -1.11 -12.98
N GLY A 33 -5.07 -0.37 -12.93
CA GLY A 33 -4.77 0.70 -13.88
C GLY A 33 -5.66 1.92 -13.75
N ALA A 34 -6.36 2.10 -12.62
CA ALA A 34 -7.16 3.30 -12.39
C ALA A 34 -6.27 4.55 -12.31
N ASP A 35 -6.73 5.65 -12.90
CA ASP A 35 -6.19 6.98 -12.66
C ASP A 35 -6.83 7.55 -11.38
N LEU A 36 -6.02 7.57 -10.33
CA LEU A 36 -6.32 8.04 -8.97
C LEU A 36 -5.28 9.08 -8.51
N ARG A 37 -4.66 9.80 -9.46
CA ARG A 37 -3.71 10.88 -9.15
C ARG A 37 -4.39 11.93 -8.28
N SER A 38 -3.69 12.35 -7.24
CA SER A 38 -4.16 13.33 -6.25
C SER A 38 -5.51 12.99 -5.61
N ALA A 39 -5.93 11.72 -5.65
CA ALA A 39 -7.20 11.31 -5.08
C ALA A 39 -7.20 11.50 -3.55
N MET A 40 -8.30 12.06 -3.03
CA MET A 40 -8.53 12.18 -1.59
C MET A 40 -9.10 10.85 -1.06
N LEU A 41 -8.23 9.96 -0.61
CA LEU A 41 -8.54 8.59 -0.16
C LEU A 41 -8.26 8.38 1.33
N ARG A 42 -8.16 9.48 2.10
CA ARG A 42 -7.91 9.48 3.53
C ARG A 42 -8.94 8.61 4.29
N LEU A 43 -8.48 7.72 5.17
CA LEU A 43 -9.33 6.79 5.95
C LEU A 43 -10.26 5.90 5.09
N SER A 44 -9.92 5.66 3.83
CA SER A 44 -10.72 4.79 2.96
C SER A 44 -10.50 3.30 3.24
N SER A 45 -11.55 2.49 3.04
CA SER A 45 -11.48 1.03 3.13
C SER A 45 -11.12 0.43 1.77
N LEU A 46 -9.83 0.25 1.52
CA LEU A 46 -9.27 -0.34 0.30
C LEU A 46 -8.76 -1.77 0.52
N LYS A 47 -9.22 -2.42 1.60
CA LYS A 47 -8.84 -3.79 1.97
C LYS A 47 -9.04 -4.78 0.82
N GLY A 48 -7.99 -5.51 0.45
CA GLY A 48 -8.01 -6.57 -0.56
C GLY A 48 -8.30 -6.11 -1.98
N LEU A 49 -8.24 -4.80 -2.26
CA LEU A 49 -8.48 -4.26 -3.60
C LEU A 49 -7.33 -4.59 -4.55
N ASN A 50 -7.69 -4.83 -5.82
CA ASN A 50 -6.72 -4.83 -6.90
C ASN A 50 -6.48 -3.40 -7.39
N LEU A 51 -5.32 -2.84 -7.05
CA LEU A 51 -4.81 -1.53 -7.48
C LEU A 51 -3.54 -1.70 -8.34
N SER A 52 -3.30 -2.89 -8.89
CA SER A 52 -2.13 -3.13 -9.74
C SER A 52 -2.11 -2.13 -10.90
N GLN A 53 -0.94 -1.57 -11.19
CA GLN A 53 -0.72 -0.57 -12.25
C GLN A 53 -1.53 0.74 -12.09
N ALA A 54 -2.21 0.96 -10.95
CA ALA A 54 -2.94 2.20 -10.72
C ALA A 54 -1.96 3.38 -10.58
N ASP A 55 -2.39 4.56 -11.03
CA ASP A 55 -1.66 5.80 -10.82
C ASP A 55 -2.24 6.52 -9.60
N LEU A 56 -1.48 6.51 -8.49
CA LEU A 56 -1.79 7.10 -7.19
C LEU A 56 -0.79 8.23 -6.88
N CYS A 57 -0.16 8.83 -7.89
CA CYS A 57 0.75 9.96 -7.72
C CYS A 57 0.08 11.05 -6.88
N ASP A 58 0.76 11.52 -5.83
CA ASP A 58 0.29 12.55 -4.90
C ASP A 58 -1.07 12.28 -4.22
N ALA A 59 -1.54 11.02 -4.19
CA ALA A 59 -2.79 10.67 -3.52
C ALA A 59 -2.68 10.81 -1.98
N ASP A 60 -3.75 11.29 -1.34
CA ASP A 60 -3.87 11.30 0.12
C ASP A 60 -4.48 9.96 0.56
N LEU A 61 -3.63 9.06 1.07
CA LEU A 61 -3.99 7.75 1.62
C LEU A 61 -3.80 7.71 3.14
N LYS A 62 -3.77 8.87 3.81
CA LYS A 62 -3.49 8.93 5.24
C LYS A 62 -4.52 8.11 6.04
N GLY A 63 -4.03 7.14 6.80
CA GLY A 63 -4.85 6.22 7.58
C GLY A 63 -5.77 5.30 6.76
N ALA A 64 -5.58 5.19 5.44
CA ALA A 64 -6.33 4.24 4.62
C ALA A 64 -6.02 2.80 5.02
N ASP A 65 -7.01 1.92 4.90
CA ASP A 65 -6.86 0.49 5.13
C ASP A 65 -6.67 -0.23 3.80
N LEU A 66 -5.43 -0.61 3.47
CA LEU A 66 -5.08 -1.41 2.29
C LEU A 66 -4.69 -2.84 2.68
N TRP A 67 -5.16 -3.36 3.83
CA TRP A 67 -4.87 -4.75 4.26
C TRP A 67 -5.01 -5.75 3.09
N TYR A 68 -3.94 -6.50 2.78
CA TYR A 68 -3.86 -7.45 1.66
C TYR A 68 -4.19 -6.86 0.27
N GLY A 69 -4.00 -5.57 0.08
CA GLY A 69 -4.14 -4.92 -1.22
C GLY A 69 -3.05 -5.37 -2.21
N ASN A 70 -3.38 -5.34 -3.50
CA ASN A 70 -2.43 -5.60 -4.58
C ASN A 70 -2.08 -4.28 -5.28
N LEU A 71 -0.83 -3.84 -5.16
CA LEU A 71 -0.30 -2.62 -5.79
C LEU A 71 0.84 -2.90 -6.77
N ILE A 72 0.89 -4.12 -7.34
CA ILE A 72 1.93 -4.50 -8.29
C ILE A 72 2.05 -3.45 -9.42
N GLY A 73 3.22 -2.85 -9.58
CA GLY A 73 3.49 -1.87 -10.62
C GLY A 73 2.75 -0.53 -10.49
N ALA A 74 2.10 -0.26 -9.35
CA ALA A 74 1.42 1.02 -9.12
C ALA A 74 2.44 2.17 -8.99
N ASN A 75 1.99 3.39 -9.32
CA ASN A 75 2.74 4.62 -9.09
C ASN A 75 2.22 5.33 -7.84
N LEU A 76 3.01 5.37 -6.78
CA LEU A 76 2.72 6.04 -5.51
C LEU A 76 3.69 7.21 -5.24
N LYS A 77 4.30 7.76 -6.29
CA LYS A 77 5.20 8.92 -6.16
C LYS A 77 4.49 10.05 -5.39
N GLY A 78 5.13 10.56 -4.33
CA GLY A 78 4.60 11.66 -3.51
C GLY A 78 3.36 11.33 -2.68
N ALA A 79 2.85 10.09 -2.69
CA ALA A 79 1.63 9.73 -1.96
C ALA A 79 1.81 9.84 -0.44
N ASP A 80 0.77 10.29 0.26
CA ASP A 80 0.74 10.37 1.72
C ASP A 80 0.08 9.12 2.31
N LEU A 81 0.87 8.20 2.84
CA LEU A 81 0.43 6.94 3.44
C LEU A 81 0.58 6.97 4.97
N ARG A 82 0.66 8.15 5.58
CA ARG A 82 0.87 8.28 7.03
C ARG A 82 -0.19 7.51 7.82
N GLY A 83 0.26 6.62 8.71
CA GLY A 83 -0.63 5.79 9.52
C GLY A 83 -1.51 4.81 8.76
N ALA A 84 -1.27 4.58 7.45
CA ALA A 84 -2.03 3.61 6.67
C ALA A 84 -1.76 2.19 7.17
N ASN A 85 -2.77 1.34 7.07
CA ASN A 85 -2.61 -0.10 7.29
C ASN A 85 -2.29 -0.79 5.97
N LEU A 86 -1.02 -1.18 5.79
CA LEU A 86 -0.51 -1.81 4.57
C LEU A 86 -0.13 -3.28 4.84
N TRP A 87 -0.72 -3.88 5.87
CA TRP A 87 -0.39 -5.25 6.25
C TRP A 87 -0.62 -6.22 5.10
N GLY A 88 0.41 -7.00 4.75
CA GLY A 88 0.33 -8.00 3.68
C GLY A 88 0.19 -7.44 2.26
N VAL A 89 0.42 -6.13 2.04
CA VAL A 89 0.30 -5.52 0.71
C VAL A 89 1.39 -6.03 -0.23
N ASN A 90 1.01 -6.28 -1.48
CA ASN A 90 1.98 -6.55 -2.54
C ASN A 90 2.42 -5.25 -3.22
N PHE A 91 3.67 -4.82 -2.96
CA PHE A 91 4.35 -3.67 -3.57
C PHE A 91 5.38 -4.07 -4.63
N SER A 92 5.28 -5.27 -5.23
CA SER A 92 6.21 -5.66 -6.28
C SER A 92 6.19 -4.67 -7.45
N HIS A 93 7.36 -4.23 -7.92
CA HIS A 93 7.50 -3.27 -9.02
C HIS A 93 6.87 -1.89 -8.77
N THR A 94 6.43 -1.58 -7.54
CA THR A 94 5.80 -0.30 -7.22
C THR A 94 6.83 0.83 -7.13
N GLN A 95 6.44 2.04 -7.55
CA GLN A 95 7.23 3.26 -7.33
C GLN A 95 6.68 4.04 -6.14
N VAL A 96 7.51 4.31 -5.13
CA VAL A 96 7.13 5.08 -3.92
C VAL A 96 8.09 6.26 -3.65
N LEU A 97 8.63 6.81 -4.73
CA LEU A 97 9.57 7.95 -4.72
C LEU A 97 8.94 9.14 -3.98
N GLY A 98 9.61 9.63 -2.93
CA GLY A 98 9.09 10.72 -2.08
C GLY A 98 7.78 10.41 -1.32
N ALA A 99 7.31 9.18 -1.29
CA ALA A 99 6.10 8.81 -0.56
C ALA A 99 6.33 8.85 0.97
N ASN A 100 5.27 9.11 1.73
CA ASN A 100 5.34 9.22 3.18
C ASN A 100 4.63 8.06 3.90
N PHE A 101 5.41 7.13 4.46
CA PHE A 101 4.92 5.99 5.24
C PHE A 101 4.98 6.22 6.75
N GLN A 102 5.17 7.46 7.23
CA GLN A 102 5.36 7.68 8.66
C GLN A 102 4.23 7.08 9.50
N GLY A 103 4.58 6.22 10.45
CA GLY A 103 3.62 5.53 11.32
C GLY A 103 2.76 4.45 10.63
N ALA A 104 3.02 4.12 9.38
CA ALA A 104 2.28 3.08 8.65
C ALA A 104 2.65 1.67 9.14
N ILE A 105 1.75 0.72 8.92
CA ILE A 105 1.98 -0.70 9.21
C ILE A 105 2.44 -1.37 7.92
N LEU A 106 3.70 -1.80 7.87
CA LEU A 106 4.32 -2.45 6.70
C LEU A 106 4.58 -3.96 6.91
N THR A 107 3.99 -4.56 7.94
CA THR A 107 4.24 -5.97 8.23
C THR A 107 3.67 -6.87 7.12
N GLY A 108 4.50 -7.79 6.63
CA GLY A 108 4.14 -8.78 5.63
C GLY A 108 4.08 -8.27 4.20
N ILE A 109 4.58 -7.06 3.93
CA ILE A 109 4.60 -6.53 2.57
C ILE A 109 5.57 -7.32 1.67
N CYS A 110 5.29 -7.38 0.38
CA CYS A 110 6.22 -7.87 -0.63
C CYS A 110 6.81 -6.69 -1.41
N ILE A 111 8.14 -6.60 -1.50
CA ILE A 111 8.85 -5.42 -2.07
C ILE A 111 9.86 -5.80 -3.15
N PHE A 112 9.55 -6.85 -3.91
CA PHE A 112 10.32 -7.27 -5.08
C PHE A 112 10.38 -6.15 -6.13
N ASP A 113 11.57 -5.65 -6.45
CA ASP A 113 11.77 -4.50 -7.37
C ASP A 113 10.99 -3.23 -6.92
N TRP A 114 10.93 -3.01 -5.62
CA TRP A 114 10.33 -1.80 -5.05
C TRP A 114 11.25 -0.60 -5.20
N LYS A 115 10.73 0.51 -5.75
CA LYS A 115 11.53 1.70 -6.08
C LYS A 115 11.30 2.79 -5.05
N ILE A 116 12.34 3.10 -4.29
CA ILE A 116 12.40 4.13 -3.26
C ILE A 116 13.45 5.19 -3.63
N ASP A 117 13.43 6.35 -2.97
CA ASP A 117 14.51 7.34 -3.03
C ASP A 117 14.82 7.89 -1.62
N SER A 118 15.78 8.81 -1.54
CA SER A 118 16.18 9.44 -0.28
C SER A 118 15.09 10.33 0.35
N GLN A 119 14.00 10.61 -0.36
CA GLN A 119 12.87 11.39 0.13
C GLN A 119 11.75 10.51 0.67
N THR A 120 11.73 9.22 0.35
CA THR A 120 10.76 8.28 0.91
C THR A 120 10.91 8.19 2.43
N ASN A 121 9.82 8.48 3.16
CA ASN A 121 9.85 8.61 4.62
C ASN A 121 9.28 7.36 5.31
N PHE A 122 10.11 6.66 6.09
CA PHE A 122 9.74 5.46 6.86
C PHE A 122 9.71 5.66 8.38
N LYS A 123 9.77 6.91 8.86
CA LYS A 123 9.83 7.19 10.30
C LYS A 123 8.69 6.51 11.07
N ASN A 124 9.04 5.78 12.12
CA ASN A 124 8.09 5.10 13.02
C ASN A 124 7.20 4.05 12.32
N VAL A 125 7.62 3.46 11.19
CA VAL A 125 6.88 2.35 10.59
C VAL A 125 6.87 1.13 11.51
N LEU A 126 5.74 0.43 11.51
CA LEU A 126 5.59 -0.85 12.21
C LEU A 126 5.76 -1.99 11.21
N CYS A 127 6.95 -2.58 11.20
CA CYS A 127 7.30 -3.69 10.32
C CYS A 127 7.90 -4.84 11.11
N ARG A 128 7.23 -5.99 11.15
CA ARG A 128 7.74 -7.21 11.80
C ARG A 128 8.46 -8.15 10.86
N PHE A 129 8.02 -8.21 9.61
CA PHE A 129 8.66 -9.00 8.56
C PHE A 129 8.22 -8.48 7.19
N ILE A 130 8.94 -8.87 6.15
CA ILE A 130 8.67 -8.55 4.75
C ILE A 130 8.98 -9.76 3.87
N TYR A 131 8.64 -9.68 2.59
CA TYR A 131 9.04 -10.60 1.54
C TYR A 131 9.83 -9.85 0.46
N ARG A 132 10.98 -10.37 0.05
CA ARG A 132 11.85 -9.72 -0.94
C ARG A 132 11.60 -10.16 -2.37
N GLN A 133 10.95 -11.30 -2.55
CA GLN A 133 10.66 -11.89 -3.85
C GLN A 133 9.16 -12.00 -4.09
N ALA A 134 8.79 -12.12 -5.36
CA ALA A 134 7.42 -12.35 -5.79
C ALA A 134 6.81 -13.59 -5.08
N ASN A 135 5.47 -13.63 -5.01
CA ASN A 135 4.74 -14.74 -4.38
C ASN A 135 5.12 -15.00 -2.92
N GLN A 136 5.48 -13.94 -2.17
CA GLN A 136 5.82 -14.02 -0.74
C GLN A 136 6.99 -14.96 -0.46
N GLN A 137 7.99 -14.97 -1.35
CA GLN A 137 9.24 -15.69 -1.15
C GLN A 137 10.29 -14.79 -0.48
N GLU A 138 11.33 -15.41 0.09
CA GLU A 138 12.39 -14.73 0.85
C GLU A 138 11.83 -13.83 1.96
N ARG A 139 11.21 -14.45 2.97
CA ARG A 139 10.78 -13.74 4.18
C ARG A 139 12.01 -13.20 4.91
N LEU A 140 11.95 -11.96 5.39
CA LEU A 140 12.91 -11.41 6.34
C LEU A 140 12.21 -10.96 7.63
N PRO A 141 12.68 -11.39 8.82
CA PRO A 141 13.69 -12.44 9.00
C PRO A 141 13.22 -13.78 8.39
N ASP A 142 14.16 -14.67 8.07
CA ASP A 142 13.86 -15.99 7.49
C ASP A 142 13.20 -16.93 8.51
N ASP A 143 13.61 -16.84 9.78
CA ASP A 143 12.94 -17.50 10.90
C ASP A 143 11.52 -16.94 11.11
N GLN A 144 10.52 -17.82 10.99
CA GLN A 144 9.11 -17.49 11.16
C GLN A 144 8.76 -17.02 12.57
N ASN A 145 9.55 -17.40 13.57
CA ASN A 145 9.36 -16.99 14.96
C ASN A 145 10.03 -15.65 15.28
N ALA A 146 10.92 -15.18 14.39
CA ALA A 146 11.58 -13.89 14.54
C ALA A 146 10.75 -12.75 13.95
N SER A 147 10.97 -11.55 14.49
CA SER A 147 10.45 -10.29 13.98
C SER A 147 11.55 -9.24 13.98
N LEU A 148 11.53 -8.34 13.00
CA LEU A 148 12.31 -7.11 13.00
C LEU A 148 12.01 -6.32 14.27
N ALA A 149 13.05 -5.88 14.96
CA ALA A 149 12.91 -4.97 16.09
C ALA A 149 12.55 -3.56 15.58
N PRO A 150 11.97 -2.71 16.44
CA PRO A 150 11.74 -1.30 16.11
C PRO A 150 13.02 -0.63 15.57
N GLY A 151 12.92 -0.01 14.39
CA GLY A 151 14.04 0.66 13.72
C GLY A 151 14.95 -0.24 12.87
N ASP A 152 14.82 -1.56 12.93
CA ASP A 152 15.58 -2.46 12.03
C ASP A 152 15.21 -2.22 10.57
N PHE A 153 13.93 -1.99 10.31
CA PHE A 153 13.43 -1.69 8.97
C PHE A 153 14.10 -0.43 8.39
N ASP A 154 14.21 0.65 9.18
CA ASP A 154 14.84 1.89 8.74
C ASP A 154 16.33 1.71 8.44
N ARG A 155 17.05 0.95 9.29
CA ARG A 155 18.45 0.62 9.02
C ARG A 155 18.60 -0.20 7.74
N TRP A 156 17.72 -1.16 7.54
CA TRP A 156 17.78 -2.06 6.40
C TRP A 156 17.47 -1.34 5.08
N ILE A 157 16.45 -0.48 5.04
CA ILE A 157 16.06 0.22 3.81
C ILE A 157 17.16 1.19 3.33
N GLN A 158 18.01 1.69 4.24
CA GLN A 158 19.18 2.52 3.90
C GLN A 158 20.32 1.75 3.23
N THR A 159 20.26 0.41 3.19
CA THR A 159 21.26 -0.45 2.55
C THR A 159 20.86 -0.93 1.15
N LEU A 160 19.64 -0.62 0.71
CA LEU A 160 19.14 -0.89 -0.64
C LEU A 160 19.56 0.22 -1.61
#